data_AF-A0A954WEM2-F1
#
_entry.id   AF-A0A954WEM2-F1
#
_cell.length_a   1.000
_cell.length_b   1.000
_cell.length_c   1.000
_cell.angle_alpha   90.00
_cell.angle_beta   90.00
_cell.angle_gamma   90.00
#
_symmetry.space_group_name_H-M   'P 1'
#
loop_
_entity.id
_entity.type
_entity.pdbx_description
1 polymer ?
#
loop_
_entity_poly.entity_id
_entity_poly.type
_entity_poly.pdbx_seq_one_letter_code
_entity_poly.pdbx_strand_id
1 'polypeptide(L)' 'MKPVFHQIVARFACPLLFIAACGAVTPAVLAAPPRIETVAGSGKPENNGDEGPALEINVGDPFGVEIGPDGALYIC' A
#
# COMPACT_ATOMS: atom_id res chain seq x y z
N MET A 1 -23.22 -15.97 3.27
CA MET A 1 -22.30 -16.16 2.13
C MET A 1 -22.57 -15.07 1.10
N LYS A 2 -21.86 -13.94 1.21
CA LYS A 2 -21.88 -12.84 0.23
C LYS A 2 -20.45 -12.26 0.19
N PRO A 3 -19.85 -12.05 -0.98
CA PRO A 3 -18.52 -11.46 -1.07
C PRO A 3 -18.63 -9.96 -0.82
N VAL A 4 -17.91 -9.43 0.16
CA VAL A 4 -17.82 -7.99 0.40
C VAL A 4 -16.54 -7.48 -0.25
N PHE A 5 -16.63 -7.16 -1.53
CA PHE A 5 -15.64 -6.35 -2.24
C PHE A 5 -15.66 -4.93 -1.64
N HIS A 6 -14.66 -4.58 -0.82
CA HIS A 6 -14.40 -3.18 -0.49
C HIS A 6 -13.59 -2.55 -1.62
N GLN A 7 -14.28 -1.76 -2.43
CA GLN A 7 -13.68 -0.94 -3.48
C GLN A 7 -12.74 0.12 -2.88
N ILE A 8 -11.45 0.03 -3.21
CA ILE A 8 -10.51 1.14 -3.13
C ILE A 8 -10.73 1.99 -4.41
N VAL A 9 -11.64 2.97 -4.36
CA VAL A 9 -11.73 4.03 -5.38
C VAL A 9 -11.06 5.28 -4.82
N ALA A 10 -9.75 5.38 -5.03
CA ALA A 10 -9.04 6.65 -4.89
C ALA A 10 -9.49 7.57 -6.04
N ARG A 11 -10.46 8.45 -5.76
CA ARG A 11 -10.90 9.49 -6.69
C ARG A 11 -9.78 10.51 -6.86
N PHE A 12 -9.00 10.37 -7.93
CA PHE A 12 -8.11 11.43 -8.42
C PHE A 12 -8.95 12.62 -8.90
N ALA A 13 -9.02 13.68 -8.09
CA ALA A 13 -9.58 14.95 -8.50
C ALA A 13 -8.54 15.70 -9.35
N CYS A 14 -8.76 15.70 -10.67
CA CYS A 14 -8.08 16.58 -11.61
C CYS A 14 -9.11 17.57 -12.18
N PRO A 15 -8.90 18.89 -12.02
CA PRO A 15 -9.40 19.85 -12.99
C PRO A 15 -8.21 20.51 -13.73
N LEU A 16 -8.09 20.12 -15.01
CA LEU A 16 -7.76 20.95 -16.19
C LEU A 16 -7.19 22.37 -15.95
N LEU A 17 -6.03 22.72 -16.58
CA LEU A 17 -5.98 23.67 -17.73
C LEU A 17 -4.54 23.94 -18.31
N PHE A 18 -4.41 23.72 -19.62
CA PHE A 18 -3.66 24.41 -20.71
C PHE A 18 -2.12 24.49 -20.85
N ILE A 19 -1.62 23.71 -21.83
CA ILE A 19 -0.94 24.05 -23.11
C ILE A 19 0.35 24.92 -23.13
N ALA A 20 1.36 24.28 -23.77
CA ALA A 20 2.47 24.78 -24.58
C ALA A 20 3.75 25.34 -23.90
N ALA A 21 4.86 24.63 -24.10
CA ALA A 21 5.86 25.04 -25.08
C ALA A 21 6.81 23.90 -25.46
N CYS A 22 7.07 23.83 -26.76
CA CYS A 22 8.10 23.04 -27.41
C CYS A 22 9.49 23.31 -26.82
N GLY A 23 10.26 22.25 -26.62
CA GLY A 23 11.68 22.31 -26.25
C GLY A 23 12.10 20.93 -25.75
N ALA A 24 12.89 20.22 -26.54
CA ALA A 24 13.39 18.90 -26.21
C ALA A 24 14.19 18.92 -24.89
N VAL A 25 13.55 18.51 -23.82
CA VAL A 25 14.17 17.93 -22.64
C VAL A 25 13.37 16.67 -22.37
N THR A 26 13.99 15.52 -22.60
CA THR A 26 13.50 14.28 -22.03
C THR A 26 13.20 14.56 -20.55
N PRO A 27 12.03 14.19 -20.00
CA PRO A 27 11.94 14.13 -18.57
C PRO A 27 12.94 13.06 -18.17
N ALA A 28 14.12 13.48 -17.70
CA ALA A 28 14.88 12.67 -16.79
C ALA A 28 13.87 12.31 -15.71
N VAL A 29 13.38 11.08 -15.76
CA VAL A 29 12.49 10.52 -14.76
C VAL A 29 13.31 10.60 -13.48
N LEU A 30 13.14 11.67 -12.72
CA LEU A 30 13.61 11.71 -11.34
C LEU A 30 12.77 10.65 -10.64
N ALA A 31 13.30 9.43 -10.61
CA ALA A 31 12.76 8.38 -9.78
C ALA A 31 12.70 8.95 -8.36
N ALA A 32 11.50 8.99 -7.79
CA ALA A 32 11.35 9.34 -6.40
C ALA A 32 12.27 8.43 -5.57
N PRO A 33 12.85 8.92 -4.46
CA PRO A 33 13.68 8.08 -3.62
C PRO A 33 12.85 6.85 -3.18
N PRO A 34 13.52 5.69 -2.98
CA PRO A 34 12.83 4.50 -2.49
C PRO A 34 12.11 4.82 -1.19
N ARG A 35 10.81 4.50 -1.13
CA ARG A 35 9.97 4.67 0.04
C ARG A 35 9.92 3.34 0.80
N ILE A 36 10.20 3.40 2.09
CA ILE A 36 9.95 2.30 3.03
C ILE A 36 8.77 2.74 3.90
N GLU A 37 7.77 1.89 4.01
CA GLU A 37 6.60 2.11 4.84
C GLU A 37 6.19 0.82 5.55
N THR A 38 5.58 0.97 6.72
CA THR A 38 5.00 -0.14 7.47
C THR A 38 3.59 -0.38 6.96
N VAL A 39 3.30 -1.62 6.55
CA VAL A 39 1.98 -2.03 6.03
C VAL A 39 1.19 -2.91 7.00
N ALA A 40 1.86 -3.53 7.96
CA ALA A 40 1.28 -4.34 9.02
C ALA A 40 2.21 -4.34 10.25
N GLY A 41 1.65 -4.54 11.44
CA GLY A 41 2.40 -4.56 12.69
C GLY A 41 2.39 -3.22 13.42
N SER A 42 2.13 -3.26 14.73
CA SER A 42 2.25 -2.09 15.62
C SER A 42 3.66 -1.93 16.25
N GLY A 43 4.58 -2.86 15.99
CA GLY A 43 5.94 -2.85 16.57
C GLY A 43 6.02 -3.30 18.04
N LYS A 44 4.92 -3.85 18.58
CA LYS A 44 4.84 -4.37 19.95
C LYS A 44 4.93 -5.90 19.95
N PRO A 45 5.56 -6.51 20.97
CA PRO A 45 5.81 -7.96 20.99
C PRO A 45 4.61 -8.79 21.48
N GLU A 46 3.63 -8.18 22.15
CA GLU A 46 2.52 -8.94 22.74
C GLU A 46 1.50 -9.33 21.67
N ASN A 47 0.91 -10.53 21.73
CA ASN A 47 -0.23 -10.82 20.87
C ASN A 47 -1.46 -10.01 21.34
N ASN A 48 -2.06 -9.24 20.44
CA ASN A 48 -3.24 -8.41 20.71
C ASN A 48 -4.47 -8.82 19.88
N GLY A 49 -4.45 -9.99 19.24
CA GLY A 49 -5.55 -10.57 18.47
C GLY A 49 -5.29 -10.61 16.96
N ASP A 50 -6.26 -11.12 16.21
CA ASP A 50 -6.14 -11.35 14.75
C ASP A 50 -7.15 -10.52 13.93
N GLU A 51 -7.94 -9.68 14.60
CA GLU A 51 -9.00 -8.88 13.98
C GLU A 51 -8.78 -7.38 14.21
N GLY A 52 -8.84 -6.59 13.14
CA GLY A 52 -8.70 -5.14 13.20
C GLY A 52 -7.85 -4.58 12.06
N PRO A 53 -7.53 -3.28 12.09
CA PRO A 53 -6.62 -2.67 11.12
C PRO A 53 -5.23 -3.32 11.19
N ALA A 54 -4.62 -3.64 10.04
CA ALA A 54 -3.33 -4.33 9.99
C ALA A 54 -2.18 -3.61 10.72
N LEU A 55 -2.25 -2.27 10.83
CA LEU A 55 -1.28 -1.45 11.56
C LEU A 55 -1.49 -1.45 13.09
N GLU A 56 -2.64 -1.93 13.56
CA GLU A 56 -2.96 -2.03 14.99
C GLU A 56 -2.73 -3.44 15.53
N ILE A 57 -2.66 -4.45 14.68
CA ILE A 57 -2.38 -5.84 15.05
C ILE A 57 -0.88 -6.09 15.14
N ASN A 58 -0.46 -6.79 16.18
CA ASN A 58 0.94 -7.11 16.45
C ASN A 58 1.36 -8.34 15.65
N VAL A 59 2.50 -8.22 14.97
CA VAL A 59 3.10 -9.31 14.20
C VAL A 59 4.33 -9.78 14.96
N GLY A 60 4.25 -10.99 15.52
CA GLY A 60 5.32 -11.58 16.33
C GLY A 60 6.27 -12.41 15.48
N ASP A 61 7.53 -12.00 15.40
CA ASP A 61 8.66 -12.72 14.80
C ASP A 61 8.32 -13.53 13.52
N PRO A 62 7.89 -12.86 12.42
CA PRO A 62 7.49 -13.56 11.22
C PRO A 62 8.69 -14.17 10.49
N PHE A 63 8.49 -15.36 9.94
CA PHE A 63 9.50 -16.12 9.19
C PHE A 63 9.24 -16.13 7.67
N GLY A 64 8.05 -15.75 7.23
CA GLY A 64 7.66 -15.79 5.82
C GLY A 64 6.61 -14.76 5.45
N VAL A 65 6.65 -14.35 4.18
CA VAL A 65 5.67 -13.46 3.56
C VAL A 65 5.35 -13.92 2.14
N GLU A 66 4.08 -13.89 1.74
CA GLU A 66 3.62 -14.29 0.40
C GLU A 66 2.39 -13.47 -0.04
N ILE A 67 2.23 -13.24 -1.34
CA ILE A 67 1.02 -12.62 -1.88
C ILE A 67 0.07 -13.73 -2.33
N GLY A 68 -1.11 -13.80 -1.72
CA GLY A 68 -2.09 -14.83 -2.03
C GLY A 68 -2.79 -14.62 -3.37
N PRO A 69 -3.54 -15.64 -3.83
CA PRO A 69 -4.30 -15.57 -5.08
C PRO A 69 -5.45 -14.55 -5.05
N ASP A 70 -5.83 -14.08 -3.86
CA ASP A 70 -6.79 -13.00 -3.64
C ASP A 70 -6.14 -11.59 -3.63
N GLY A 71 -4.81 -11.53 -3.74
CA GLY A 71 -4.03 -10.29 -3.68
C GLY A 71 -3.71 -9.80 -2.27
N ALA A 72 -4.02 -10.58 -1.23
CA ALA A 72 -3.67 -10.23 0.15
C ALA A 72 -2.21 -10.59 0.49
N LEU A 73 -1.62 -9.88 1.45
CA LEU A 73 -0.32 -10.21 2.03
C LEU A 73 -0.51 -11.19 3.19
N TYR A 74 0.10 -12.36 3.10
CA TYR A 74 0.13 -13.38 4.14
C TYR A 74 1.46 -13.35 4.87
N ILE A 75 1.41 -13.52 6.20
CA ILE A 75 2.57 -13.49 7.09
C ILE A 75 2.48 -14.71 8.01
N CYS A 76 3.59 -15.44 8.19
CA CYS A 76 3.66 -16.63 9.05
C CYS A 76 4.71 -16.53 10.16
#